data_AF-A0AAW0PDV1-F1
#
_entry.id   AF-A0AAW0PDV1-F1
#
_cell.length_a   1.000
_cell.length_b   1.000
_cell.length_c   1.000
_cell.angle_alpha   90.00
_cell.angle_beta   90.00
_cell.angle_gamma   90.00
#
_symmetry.space_group_name_H-M   'P 1'
#
loop_
_entity.id
_entity.type
_entity.pdbx_description
1 polymer ?
#
loop_
_entity_poly.entity_id
_entity_poly.type
_entity_poly.pdbx_seq_one_letter_code
_entity_poly.pdbx_strand_id
1 'polypeptide(L)'
;MRNDLGLRHPTGELETKHISMVVYGDPSGFSAMAKTVGYPAAIAARMLLDGEIRSKGLVIPMTKEVYGPALARLKEEGIHIVTKSTLQE
;
A
#
# COMPACT_ATOMS: atom_id res chain seq x y z
N MET A 1 1.30 -2.08 -10.85
CA MET A 1 0.66 -3.18 -10.08
C MET A 1 -0.85 -3.06 -10.22
N ARG A 2 -1.57 -4.17 -10.36
CA ARG A 2 -3.04 -4.21 -10.45
C ARG A 2 -3.58 -5.38 -9.63
N ASN A 3 -4.60 -5.12 -8.82
CA ASN A 3 -5.34 -6.12 -8.06
C ASN A 3 -6.83 -5.95 -8.37
N ASP A 4 -7.50 -7.04 -8.72
CA ASP A 4 -8.93 -7.09 -8.96
C ASP A 4 -9.56 -7.98 -7.89
N LEU A 5 -10.55 -7.46 -7.18
CA LEU A 5 -11.19 -8.11 -6.03
C LEU A 5 -12.70 -8.24 -6.27
N GLY A 6 -13.23 -9.45 -6.15
CA GLY A 6 -14.68 -9.69 -6.07
C GLY A 6 -15.12 -9.73 -4.62
N LEU A 7 -16.07 -8.89 -4.25
CA LEU A 7 -16.63 -8.78 -2.90
C LEU A 7 -18.12 -9.12 -2.96
N ARG A 8 -18.54 -10.12 -2.18
CA ARG A 8 -19.96 -10.40 -1.96
C ARG A 8 -20.39 -9.77 -0.64
N HIS A 9 -21.30 -8.82 -0.72
CA HIS A 9 -21.84 -8.14 0.45
C HIS A 9 -22.88 -9.03 1.16
N PRO A 10 -23.09 -8.86 2.48
CA PRO A 10 -24.16 -9.57 3.20
C PRO A 10 -25.55 -9.30 2.64
N THR A 11 -25.74 -8.17 1.95
CA THR A 11 -26.98 -7.80 1.24
C THR A 11 -27.24 -8.63 -0.02
N GLY A 12 -26.25 -9.37 -0.51
CA GLY A 12 -26.34 -10.19 -1.73
C GLY A 12 -25.63 -9.58 -2.94
N GLU A 13 -25.45 -8.25 -2.95
CA GLU A 13 -24.80 -7.50 -4.03
C GLU A 13 -23.35 -7.97 -4.28
N LEU A 14 -22.96 -7.95 -5.56
CA LEU A 14 -21.59 -8.25 -5.99
C LEU A 14 -20.86 -6.96 -6.37
N GLU A 15 -19.79 -6.64 -5.66
CA GLU A 15 -18.89 -5.55 -5.98
C GLU A 15 -17.61 -6.09 -6.64
N THR A 16 -17.25 -5.55 -7.80
CA THR A 16 -15.89 -5.70 -8.34
C THR A 16 -15.09 -4.44 -8.02
N LYS A 17 -13.96 -4.63 -7.33
CA LYS A 17 -13.08 -3.55 -6.91
C LYS A 17 -11.73 -3.67 -7.60
N HIS A 18 -11.36 -2.64 -8.35
CA HIS A 18 -10.10 -2.51 -9.06
C HIS A 18 -9.16 -1.59 -8.29
N ILE A 19 -7.96 -2.09 -7.99
CA ILE A 19 -6.90 -1.35 -7.31
C ILE A 19 -5.69 -1.30 -8.24
N SER A 20 -5.21 -0.11 -8.56
CA SER A 20 -4.04 0.07 -9.44
C SER A 20 -3.02 1.03 -8.83
N MET A 21 -1.75 0.73 -9.11
CA MET A 21 -0.61 1.57 -8.75
C MET A 21 0.31 1.67 -9.96
N VAL A 22 0.60 2.90 -10.36
CA VAL A 22 1.49 3.24 -11.48
C VAL A 22 2.50 4.25 -10.97
N VAL A 23 3.78 3.94 -11.15
CA VAL A 23 4.91 4.81 -10.73
C VAL A 23 5.91 4.87 -11.87
N TYR A 24 6.38 6.07 -12.19
CA TYR A 24 7.43 6.29 -13.18
C TYR A 24 8.74 6.67 -12.49
N GLY A 25 9.85 6.26 -13.10
CA GLY A 25 11.16 6.72 -12.69
C GLY A 25 11.36 8.18 -13.03
N ASP A 26 12.21 8.85 -12.26
CA ASP A 26 12.69 10.19 -12.58
C ASP A 26 14.02 10.07 -13.34
N PRO A 27 14.14 10.58 -14.58
CA PRO A 27 15.40 10.54 -15.34
C PRO A 27 16.59 11.19 -14.62
N SER A 28 16.33 12.15 -13.74
CA SER A 28 17.33 12.88 -12.95
C SER A 28 17.39 12.41 -11.49
N GLY A 29 16.66 11.36 -11.14
CA GLY A 29 16.51 10.89 -9.76
C GLY A 29 16.37 9.38 -9.67
N PHE A 30 15.51 8.92 -8.75
CA PHE A 30 15.33 7.50 -8.50
C PHE A 30 14.41 6.84 -9.53
N SER A 31 14.76 5.62 -9.92
CA SER A 31 13.90 4.75 -10.74
C SER A 31 12.62 4.40 -9.98
N ALA A 32 11.55 4.05 -10.71
CA ALA A 32 10.30 3.60 -10.10
C ALA A 32 10.55 2.43 -9.12
N MET A 33 11.39 1.48 -9.54
CA MET A 33 11.76 0.32 -8.71
C MET A 33 12.47 0.74 -7.42
N ALA A 34 13.45 1.65 -7.52
CA ALA A 34 14.16 2.13 -6.34
C ALA A 34 13.22 2.83 -5.35
N LYS A 35 12.27 3.65 -5.83
CA LYS A 35 11.25 4.29 -4.99
C LYS A 35 10.35 3.25 -4.32
N THR A 36 9.76 2.34 -5.10
CA THR A 36 8.76 1.38 -4.59
C THR A 36 9.33 0.27 -3.72
N VAL A 37 10.66 0.07 -3.71
CA VAL A 37 11.34 -0.89 -2.82
C VAL A 37 11.99 -0.16 -1.64
N GLY A 38 12.73 0.92 -1.91
CA GLY A 38 13.48 1.64 -0.89
C GLY A 38 12.61 2.43 0.07
N TYR A 39 11.55 3.08 -0.41
CA TYR A 39 10.71 3.93 0.45
C TYR A 39 9.96 3.12 1.51
N PRO A 40 9.31 1.98 1.20
CA PRO A 40 8.72 1.13 2.23
C PRO A 40 9.72 0.68 3.29
N ALA A 41 10.95 0.33 2.89
CA ALA A 41 12.00 -0.09 3.81
C ALA A 41 12.44 1.07 4.74
N ALA A 42 12.68 2.27 4.19
CA ALA A 42 13.05 3.45 4.97
C ALA A 42 11.95 3.87 5.94
N ILE A 43 10.68 3.86 5.49
CA ILE A 43 9.52 4.17 6.32
C ILE A 43 9.39 3.17 7.48
N ALA A 44 9.49 1.87 7.22
CA ALA A 44 9.41 0.86 8.27
C ALA A 44 10.57 0.96 9.27
N ALA A 45 11.79 1.25 8.79
CA ALA A 45 12.94 1.50 9.67
C ALA A 45 12.69 2.70 10.60
N ARG A 46 12.14 3.79 10.07
CA ARG A 46 11.76 4.96 10.87
C ARG A 46 10.68 4.63 11.89
N MET A 47 9.62 3.93 11.49
CA MET A 47 8.55 3.50 12.40
C MET A 47 9.06 2.61 13.55
N LEU A 48 10.08 1.77 13.30
CA LEU A 48 10.74 0.99 14.35
C LEU A 48 11.51 1.88 15.33
N LEU A 49 12.27 2.87 14.81
CA LEU A 49 13.03 3.81 15.64
C LEU A 49 12.12 4.71 16.48
N ASP A 50 10.99 5.12 15.92
CA ASP A 50 10.00 5.98 16.58
C ASP A 50 9.09 5.19 17.55
N GLY A 51 9.27 3.86 17.63
CA GLY A 51 8.51 2.99 18.54
C GLY A 51 7.07 2.72 18.11
N GLU A 52 6.72 3.01 16.85
CA GLU A 52 5.38 2.79 16.28
C GLU A 52 5.11 1.31 16.01
N ILE A 53 6.13 0.54 15.63
CA ILE A 53 6.03 -0.92 15.45
C ILE A 53 6.46 -1.60 16.75
N ARG A 54 5.49 -2.10 17.52
CA ARG A 54 5.74 -2.64 18.87
C ARG A 54 5.93 -4.16 18.87
N SER A 55 5.39 -4.82 17.85
CA SER A 55 5.49 -6.27 17.64
C SER A 55 6.95 -6.75 17.66
N LYS A 56 7.21 -7.89 18.30
CA LYS A 56 8.55 -8.49 18.44
C LYS A 56 8.64 -9.82 17.67
N GLY A 57 9.85 -10.21 17.31
CA GLY A 57 10.13 -11.42 16.54
C GLY A 57 10.33 -11.14 15.04
N LEU A 58 10.16 -12.17 14.23
CA LEU A 58 10.19 -12.05 12.76
C LEU A 58 8.84 -11.50 12.28
N VAL A 59 8.78 -10.20 12.03
CA VAL A 59 7.55 -9.50 11.67
C VAL A 59 7.52 -9.21 10.17
N ILE A 60 6.40 -9.54 9.52
CA ILE A 60 6.08 -9.17 8.14
C ILE A 60 4.92 -8.15 8.14
N PRO A 61 4.78 -7.28 7.10
CA PRO A 61 3.86 -6.13 7.12
C PRO A 61 2.39 -6.51 6.85
N MET A 62 1.87 -7.50 7.58
CA MET A 62 0.51 -8.04 7.41
C MET A 62 -0.51 -7.44 8.38
N THR A 63 -0.07 -6.70 9.40
CA THR A 63 -0.95 -6.08 10.41
C THR A 63 -1.23 -4.61 10.08
N LYS A 64 -2.43 -4.13 10.43
CA LYS A 64 -2.87 -2.75 10.15
C LYS A 64 -2.04 -1.69 10.88
N GLU A 65 -1.48 -2.05 12.04
CA GLU A 65 -0.48 -1.23 12.77
C GLU A 65 0.73 -0.91 11.90
N VAL A 66 1.14 -1.84 11.01
CA VAL A 66 2.29 -1.67 10.13
C VAL A 66 1.88 -1.09 8.78
N TYR A 67 0.99 -1.77 8.04
CA TYR A 67 0.69 -1.35 6.67
C TYR A 67 -0.11 -0.04 6.62
N GLY A 68 -0.90 0.28 7.65
CA GLY A 68 -1.74 1.49 7.68
C GLY A 68 -0.91 2.78 7.61
N PRO A 69 -0.04 3.03 8.60
CA PRO A 69 0.85 4.19 8.60
C PRO A 69 1.83 4.18 7.42
N ALA A 70 2.35 3.00 7.04
CA ALA A 70 3.27 2.88 5.91
C ALA A 70 2.62 3.33 4.59
N LEU A 71 1.38 2.90 4.30
CA LEU A 71 0.65 3.33 3.10
C LEU A 71 0.33 4.83 3.11
N ALA A 72 0.06 5.41 4.29
CA ALA A 72 -0.17 6.85 4.41
C ALA A 72 1.10 7.66 4.07
N ARG A 73 2.26 7.27 4.60
CA ARG A 73 3.55 7.90 4.31
C ARG A 73 4.00 7.69 2.87
N LEU A 74 3.78 6.49 2.30
CA LEU A 74 4.05 6.24 0.88
C LEU A 74 3.26 7.17 -0.04
N LYS A 75 2.02 7.51 0.35
CA LYS A 75 1.20 8.50 -0.37
C LYS A 75 1.82 9.90 -0.32
N GLU A 76 2.41 10.30 0.80
CA GLU A 76 3.12 11.58 0.95
C GLU A 76 4.38 11.65 0.07
N GLU A 77 5.05 10.50 -0.14
CA GLU A 77 6.20 10.33 -1.05
C GLU A 77 5.80 10.20 -2.54
N GLY A 78 4.52 10.44 -2.87
CA GLY A 78 4.00 10.41 -4.24
C GLY A 78 3.70 9.02 -4.79
N ILE A 79 3.72 7.97 -3.96
CA ILE A 79 3.30 6.61 -4.36
C ILE A 79 1.79 6.49 -4.11
N HIS A 80 1.01 6.68 -5.18
CA HIS A 80 -0.45 6.67 -5.12
C HIS A 80 -1.06 5.36 -5.60
N ILE A 81 -2.11 4.93 -4.89
CA ILE A 81 -2.96 3.80 -5.25
C ILE A 81 -4.34 4.36 -5.61
N VAL A 82 -4.84 3.99 -6.78
CA VAL A 82 -6.18 4.36 -7.26
C VAL A 82 -7.10 3.17 -7.09
N THR A 83 -8.29 3.43 -6.55
CA THR A 83 -9.33 2.41 -6.34
C THR A 83 -10.58 2.80 -7.11
N LYS A 84 -11.19 1.85 -7.82
CA LYS A 84 -12.51 1.98 -8.46
C LYS A 84 -13.38 0.78 -8.08
N SER A 85 -14.66 1.02 -7.85
CA SER A 85 -15.62 -0.04 -7.49
C SER A 85 -16.81 0.00 -8.45
N THR A 86 -17.34 -1.18 -8.78
CA THR A 86 -18.54 -1.35 -9.61
C THR A 86 -19.44 -2.38 -8.96
N LEU A 87 -20.68 -2.01 -8.70
CA LEU A 87 -21.71 -2.91 -8.17
C LEU A 87 -22.49 -3.52 -9.32
N GLN A 88 -22.75 -4.82 -9.23
CA GLN A 88 -23.69 -5.55 -10.09
C GLN A 88 -24.84 -6.01 -9.20
N GLU A 89 -26.06 -5.72 -9.65
CA GLU A 89 -27.31 -6.24 -9.07
C GLU A 89 -27.48 -7.74 -9.35
#